data_AF-A0A1C5V434-F1
#
_entry.id   AF-A0A1C5V434-F1
#
_cell.length_a   1.000
_cell.length_b   1.000
_cell.length_c   1.000
_cell.angle_alpha   90.00
_cell.angle_beta   90.00
_cell.angle_gamma   90.00
#
_symmetry.space_group_name_H-M   'P 1'
#
loop_
_entity.id
_entity.type
_entity.pdbx_description
1 polymer ?
#
loop_
_entity_poly.entity_id
_entity_poly.type
_entity_poly.pdbx_seq_one_letter_code
_entity_poly.pdbx_strand_id
1 'polypeptide(L)'
;MSKTTMSKNEIEQKIRDLKTKLSCQESDIGDWKIAKCIEYSTLGMESPYDLQELHKQRQVIRDEIGALEEELAKCEDEDEAASEK
;
A
#
# COMPACT_ATOMS: atom_id res chain seq x y z
N MET A 1 12.42 20.87 14.27
CA MET A 1 12.23 20.41 12.88
C MET A 1 10.76 20.53 12.58
N SER A 2 10.37 21.42 11.68
CA SER A 2 8.97 21.63 11.32
C SER A 2 8.43 20.35 10.69
N LYS A 3 7.35 19.77 11.25
CA LYS A 3 6.61 18.71 10.56
C LYS A 3 6.02 19.35 9.31
N THR A 4 6.57 19.04 8.15
CA THR A 4 5.91 19.31 6.87
C THR A 4 4.79 18.29 6.74
N THR A 5 3.59 18.65 7.21
CA THR A 5 2.38 17.86 6.96
C THR A 5 2.13 17.84 5.46
N MET A 6 2.00 16.65 4.85
CA MET A 6 1.66 16.53 3.44
C MET A 6 0.26 17.10 3.19
N SER A 7 0.05 17.73 2.03
CA SER A 7 -1.30 18.15 1.65
C SER A 7 -2.20 16.94 1.36
N LYS A 8 -3.51 17.11 1.53
CA LYS A 8 -4.53 16.07 1.23
C LYS A 8 -4.29 15.40 -0.14
N ASN A 9 -4.06 16.21 -1.17
CA ASN A 9 -3.82 15.73 -2.53
C ASN A 9 -2.52 14.91 -2.65
N GLU A 10 -1.47 15.28 -1.93
CA GLU A 10 -0.21 14.51 -1.90
C GLU A 10 -0.40 13.16 -1.21
N ILE A 11 -1.16 13.13 -0.11
CA ILE A 11 -1.49 11.88 0.60
C ILE A 11 -2.28 10.94 -0.32
N GLU A 12 -3.33 11.46 -0.97
CA GLU A 12 -4.13 10.66 -1.91
C GLU A 12 -3.30 10.13 -3.09
N GLN A 13 -2.45 10.97 -3.68
CA GLN A 13 -1.60 10.56 -4.78
C GLN A 13 -0.63 9.46 -4.35
N LYS A 14 -0.02 9.62 -3.18
CA LYS A 14 0.90 8.63 -2.63
C LYS A 14 0.20 7.30 -2.34
N ILE A 15 -1.02 7.32 -1.80
CA ILE A 15 -1.84 6.11 -1.62
C ILE A 15 -2.09 5.41 -2.96
N ARG A 16 -2.45 6.16 -4.02
CA ARG A 16 -2.66 5.60 -5.38
C ARG A 16 -1.38 4.97 -5.93
N ASP A 17 -0.24 5.62 -5.75
CA ASP A 17 1.05 5.11 -6.22
C ASP A 17 1.45 3.81 -5.49
N LEU A 18 1.25 3.76 -4.16
CA LEU A 18 1.53 2.57 -3.36
C LEU A 18 0.57 1.41 -3.70
N LYS A 19 -0.72 1.70 -3.93
CA LYS A 19 -1.70 0.70 -4.42
C LYS A 19 -1.29 0.18 -5.80
N THR A 20 -0.85 1.06 -6.70
CA THR A 20 -0.30 0.67 -8.01
C THR A 20 0.95 -0.19 -7.87
N LYS A 21 1.85 0.13 -6.93
CA LYS A 21 3.03 -0.70 -6.65
C LYS A 21 2.66 -2.12 -6.20
N LEU A 22 1.54 -2.32 -5.52
CA LEU A 22 1.08 -3.65 -5.12
C LEU A 22 0.43 -4.44 -6.27
N SER A 23 -0.23 -3.77 -7.22
CA SER A 23 -1.03 -4.42 -8.27
C SER A 23 -0.34 -4.49 -9.64
N CYS A 24 0.59 -3.59 -9.93
CA CYS A 24 1.23 -3.46 -11.24
C CYS A 24 2.00 -4.74 -11.61
N GLN A 25 1.86 -5.17 -12.87
CA GLN A 25 2.53 -6.36 -13.40
C GLN A 25 4.06 -6.19 -13.50
N GLU A 26 4.53 -4.97 -13.69
CA GLU A 26 5.96 -4.67 -13.74
C GLU A 26 6.57 -4.50 -12.34
N SER A 27 5.76 -4.50 -11.29
CA SER A 27 6.23 -4.34 -9.92
C SER A 27 6.95 -5.59 -9.41
N ASP A 28 8.05 -5.35 -8.70
CA ASP A 28 8.80 -6.40 -8.04
C ASP A 28 8.06 -7.12 -6.92
N ILE A 29 6.97 -6.54 -6.45
CA ILE A 29 6.11 -7.10 -5.40
C ILE A 29 4.66 -7.23 -5.86
N GLY A 30 4.41 -7.22 -7.18
CA GLY A 30 3.07 -7.24 -7.77
C GLY A 30 2.25 -8.50 -7.45
N ASP A 31 0.92 -8.40 -7.57
CA ASP A 31 -0.03 -9.49 -7.26
C ASP A 31 0.24 -10.77 -8.06
N TRP A 32 0.70 -10.64 -9.29
CA TRP A 32 1.02 -11.77 -10.16
C TRP A 32 2.13 -12.66 -9.58
N LYS A 33 3.09 -12.12 -8.82
CA LYS A 33 4.13 -12.92 -8.16
C LYS A 33 3.54 -13.78 -7.05
N ILE A 34 2.57 -13.24 -6.30
CA ILE A 34 1.82 -13.99 -5.29
C ILE A 34 0.99 -15.10 -5.94
N ALA A 35 0.26 -14.78 -7.01
CA ALA A 35 -0.51 -15.77 -7.76
C ALA A 35 0.39 -16.92 -8.26
N LYS A 36 1.59 -16.59 -8.77
CA LYS A 36 2.58 -17.59 -9.20
C LYS A 36 3.08 -18.47 -8.06
N CYS A 37 3.37 -17.90 -6.89
CA CYS A 37 3.76 -18.68 -5.72
C CYS A 37 2.65 -19.67 -5.31
N ILE A 38 1.39 -19.21 -5.31
CA ILE A 38 0.23 -20.03 -4.93
C ILE A 38 -0.01 -21.15 -5.96
N GLU A 39 0.07 -20.84 -7.25
CA GLU A 39 -0.06 -21.82 -8.34
C GLU A 39 0.97 -22.95 -8.17
N TYR A 40 2.25 -22.60 -8.01
CA TYR A 40 3.32 -23.58 -7.86
C TYR A 40 3.14 -24.41 -6.58
N SER A 41 2.82 -23.75 -5.46
CA SER A 41 2.56 -24.44 -4.20
C SER A 41 1.40 -25.44 -4.31
N THR A 42 0.33 -25.06 -5.01
CA THR A 42 -0.84 -25.92 -5.24
C THR A 42 -0.51 -27.13 -6.11
N LEU A 43 0.43 -26.97 -7.06
CA LEU A 43 0.93 -28.05 -7.90
C LEU A 43 2.02 -28.90 -7.23
N GLY A 44 2.41 -28.59 -5.98
CA GLY A 44 3.52 -29.26 -5.29
C GLY A 44 4.90 -28.93 -5.90
N MET A 45 4.99 -27.83 -6.64
CA MET A 45 6.22 -27.35 -7.27
C MET A 45 6.93 -26.33 -6.37
N GLU A 46 8.25 -26.23 -6.53
CA GLU A 46 9.04 -25.20 -5.85
C GLU A 46 8.72 -23.82 -6.40
N SER A 47 8.34 -22.88 -5.52
CA SER A 47 8.00 -21.52 -5.91
C SER A 47 9.20 -20.78 -6.52
N PRO A 48 9.02 -20.05 -7.64
CA PRO A 48 10.11 -19.27 -8.25
C PRO A 48 10.49 -18.03 -7.43
N TYR A 49 9.70 -17.67 -6.43
CA TYR A 49 9.94 -16.52 -5.55
C TYR A 49 9.78 -16.92 -4.08
N ASP A 50 10.51 -16.23 -3.21
CA ASP A 50 10.34 -16.33 -1.77
C ASP A 50 9.04 -15.63 -1.34
N LEU A 51 8.05 -16.44 -0.99
CA LEU A 51 6.75 -15.95 -0.56
C LEU A 51 6.81 -15.21 0.79
N GLN A 52 7.72 -15.60 1.69
CA GLN A 52 7.87 -14.91 2.97
C GLN A 52 8.47 -13.52 2.77
N GLU A 53 9.49 -13.40 1.92
CA GLU A 53 10.08 -12.10 1.60
C GLU A 53 9.09 -11.20 0.86
N LEU A 54 8.40 -11.72 -0.16
CA LEU A 54 7.34 -10.99 -0.86
C LEU A 54 6.25 -10.52 0.12
N HIS A 55 5.83 -11.38 1.05
CA HIS A 55 4.85 -11.02 2.06
C HIS A 55 5.33 -9.86 2.94
N LYS A 56 6.57 -9.91 3.46
CA LYS A 56 7.14 -8.84 4.29
C LYS A 56 7.19 -7.51 3.53
N GLN A 57 7.72 -7.52 2.30
CA GLN A 57 7.83 -6.31 1.49
C GLN A 57 6.46 -5.70 1.18
N ARG A 58 5.47 -6.54 0.86
CA ARG A 58 4.09 -6.08 0.64
C ARG A 58 3.45 -5.56 1.92
N GLN A 59 3.76 -6.14 3.07
CA GLN A 59 3.22 -5.70 4.35
C GLN A 59 3.69 -4.29 4.70
N VAL A 60 4.97 -3.97 4.48
CA VAL A 60 5.50 -2.60 4.67
C VAL A 60 4.71 -1.57 3.86
N ILE A 61 4.36 -1.90 2.60
CA ILE A 61 3.57 -1.01 1.75
C ILE A 61 2.12 -0.87 2.24
N ARG A 62 1.52 -1.96 2.73
CA ARG A 62 0.17 -1.90 3.32
C ARG A 62 0.14 -1.09 4.59
N ASP A 63 1.17 -1.21 5.43
CA ASP A 63 1.30 -0.43 6.66
C ASP A 63 1.45 1.06 6.34
N GLU A 64 2.22 1.41 5.30
CA GLU A 64 2.35 2.79 4.83
C GLU A 64 1.02 3.33 4.27
N ILE A 65 0.29 2.54 3.48
CA ILE A 65 -1.05 2.91 3.00
C ILE A 65 -1.99 3.16 4.19
N GLY A 66 -2.01 2.26 5.19
CA GLY A 66 -2.87 2.40 6.35
C GLY A 66 -2.58 3.65 7.17
N ALA A 67 -1.29 3.97 7.37
CA ALA A 67 -0.89 5.21 8.04
C ALA A 67 -1.32 6.47 7.27
N LEU A 68 -1.19 6.47 5.94
CA LEU A 68 -1.61 7.57 5.09
C LEU A 68 -3.13 7.71 5.03
N GLU A 69 -3.87 6.60 5.00
CA GLU A 69 -5.34 6.61 5.06
C GLU A 69 -5.84 7.15 6.42
N GLU A 70 -5.16 6.83 7.52
CA GLU A 70 -5.47 7.39 8.84
C GLU A 70 -5.15 8.89 8.93
N GLU A 71 -4.05 9.35 8.32
CA GLU A 71 -3.71 10.76 8.22
C GLU A 71 -4.73 11.53 7.37
N LEU A 72 -5.16 10.94 6.25
CA LEU A 72 -6.18 11.50 5.38
C LEU A 72 -7.51 11.69 6.11
N ALA A 73 -7.97 10.66 6.84
CA ALA A 73 -9.21 10.71 7.60
C ALA A 73 -9.20 11.83 8.65
N LYS A 74 -8.07 12.03 9.35
CA LYS A 74 -7.92 13.13 10.33
C LYS A 74 -8.04 14.51 9.67
N CYS A 75 -7.51 14.69 8.46
CA CYS A 75 -7.69 15.94 7.72
C CYS A 75 -9.15 16.16 7.28
N GLU A 76 -9.90 15.10 6.97
CA GLU A 76 -11.32 15.21 6.60
C GLU A 76 -12.20 15.60 7.80
N ASP A 77 -11.96 15.03 8.96
CA ASP A 77 -12.67 15.36 10.21
C ASP A 77 -12.46 16.83 10.62
N GLU A 78 -11.26 17.38 10.40
CA GLU A 78 -10.92 18.78 10.69
C GLU A 78 -11.61 19.77 9.73
N ASP A 79 -11.74 19.42 8.44
CA ASP A 79 -12.41 20.22 7.43
C ASP A 79 -13.94 20.25 7.63
N GLU A 80 -14.56 19.14 8.02
CA GLU A 80 -16.00 19.05 8.28
C GLU A 80 -16.39 19.85 9.55
N ALA A 81 -15.61 19.74 10.62
CA ALA A 81 -15.81 20.52 11.85
C ALA A 81 -15.61 22.04 11.67
N ALA A 82 -14.85 22.47 10.67
CA ALA A 82 -14.68 23.88 10.30
C ALA A 82 -15.82 24.40 9.40
N SER A 83 -16.44 23.53 8.61
CA SER A 83 -17.58 23.88 7.74
C SER A 83 -18.91 24.04 8.49
N GLU A 84 -19.03 23.50 9.70
CA GLU A 84 -20.25 23.57 10.52
C GLU A 84 -20.28 24.77 11.51
N LYS A 85 -19.30 25.69 11.44
CA LYS A 85 -19.23 26.91 12.26
C LYS A 85 -19.45 28.19 11.45
#